data_AF-A0A813ICU7-F1
#
_entry.id   AF-A0A813ICU7-F1
#
_cell.length_a   1.000
_cell.length_b   1.000
_cell.length_c   1.000
_cell.angle_alpha   90.00
_cell.angle_beta   90.00
_cell.angle_gamma   90.00
#
_symmetry.space_group_name_H-M   'P 1'
#
loop_
_entity.id
_entity.type
_entity.pdbx_description
1 polymer ?
#
loop_
_entity_poly.entity_id
_entity_poly.type
_entity_poly.pdbx_seq_one_letter_code
_entity_poly.pdbx_strand_id
1 'polypeptide(L)'
;AQSMDLASAFLMYVRKCPHVMMSVKAFVAENCQSFAALGDCEEHKLEFTEVHQGFIALLDQRVEAFLRSQGASEEDFHAALVALQGGGAEEWKPFKTLIDKTDYHTFAKMMQIQAWCRKNDQEIAEGVSAGQ
;
A
#
# COMPACT_ATOMS: atom_id res chain seq x y z
N ALA A 1 10.82 29.83 -11.38
CA ALA A 1 11.20 28.66 -10.57
C ALA A 1 9.96 27.77 -10.47
N GLN A 2 9.96 26.61 -11.12
CA GLN A 2 8.87 25.65 -10.91
C GLN A 2 9.11 25.02 -9.53
N SER A 3 8.46 25.57 -8.51
CA SER A 3 8.32 24.89 -7.23
C SER A 3 7.66 23.56 -7.52
N MET A 4 8.34 22.43 -7.29
CA MET A 4 7.70 21.13 -7.39
C MET A 4 6.49 21.14 -6.46
N ASP A 5 5.31 20.83 -7.02
CA ASP A 5 4.10 20.65 -6.23
C ASP A 5 4.31 19.53 -5.21
N LEU A 6 3.79 19.72 -4.00
CA LEU A 6 4.03 18.84 -2.86
C LEU A 6 3.59 17.39 -3.15
N ALA A 7 2.56 17.20 -3.99
CA ALA A 7 2.13 15.89 -4.45
C ALA A 7 3.22 15.23 -5.32
N SER A 8 3.76 15.95 -6.30
CA SER A 8 4.85 15.43 -7.14
C SER A 8 6.10 15.08 -6.31
N ALA A 9 6.41 15.89 -5.30
CA ALA A 9 7.50 15.62 -4.37
C ALA A 9 7.25 14.34 -3.55
N PHE A 10 6.02 14.08 -3.12
CA PHE A 10 5.66 12.85 -2.42
C PHE A 10 5.84 11.61 -3.30
N LEU A 11 5.37 11.62 -4.55
CA LEU A 11 5.60 10.50 -5.48
C LEU A 11 7.08 10.25 -5.71
N MET A 12 7.87 11.31 -5.81
CA MET A 12 9.31 11.19 -5.92
C MET A 12 9.93 10.60 -4.66
N TYR A 13 9.48 11.01 -3.48
CA TYR A 13 9.92 10.46 -2.19
C TYR A 13 9.65 8.96 -2.12
N VAL A 14 8.42 8.51 -2.39
CA VAL A 14 8.05 7.09 -2.38
C VAL A 14 8.89 6.26 -3.36
N ARG A 15 9.22 6.82 -4.54
CA ARG A 15 10.06 6.14 -5.54
C ARG A 15 11.55 6.11 -5.20
N LYS A 16 12.07 7.18 -4.59
CA LYS A 16 13.48 7.28 -4.21
C LYS A 16 13.80 6.57 -2.90
N CYS A 17 12.79 6.33 -2.06
CA CYS A 17 12.93 5.73 -0.76
C CYS A 17 12.47 4.26 -0.79
N PRO A 18 13.35 3.30 -1.16
CA PRO A 18 12.96 1.89 -1.25
C PRO A 18 12.46 1.34 0.08
N HIS A 19 12.90 1.90 1.21
CA HIS A 19 12.43 1.52 2.54
C HIS A 19 10.92 1.69 2.74
N VAL A 20 10.28 2.66 2.06
CA VAL A 20 8.81 2.84 2.11
C VAL A 20 8.12 1.62 1.49
N MET A 21 8.52 1.27 0.26
CA MET A 21 7.96 0.12 -0.45
C MET A 21 8.33 -1.21 0.22
N MET A 22 9.52 -1.32 0.80
CA MET A 22 9.95 -2.52 1.53
C MET A 22 9.15 -2.71 2.81
N SER A 23 8.88 -1.64 3.57
CA SER A 23 8.05 -1.71 4.79
C SER A 23 6.64 -2.22 4.45
N VAL A 24 6.05 -1.69 3.37
CA VAL A 24 4.73 -2.13 2.88
C VAL A 24 4.76 -3.60 2.46
N LYS A 25 5.78 -4.02 1.71
CA LYS A 25 5.93 -5.42 1.28
C LYS A 25 6.12 -6.37 2.46
N ALA A 26 6.91 -5.98 3.46
CA ALA A 26 7.11 -6.76 4.68
C ALA A 26 5.80 -6.94 5.44
N PHE A 27 5.08 -5.84 5.69
CA PHE A 27 3.77 -5.88 6.35
C PHE A 27 2.78 -6.82 5.64
N VAL A 28 2.70 -6.71 4.31
CA VAL A 28 1.86 -7.59 3.50
C VAL A 28 2.30 -9.05 3.62
N ALA A 29 3.59 -9.34 3.52
CA ALA A 29 4.12 -10.69 3.60
C ALA A 29 3.91 -11.35 4.97
N GLU A 30 3.95 -10.57 6.05
CA GLU A 30 3.74 -11.03 7.42
C GLU A 30 2.26 -11.33 7.70
N ASN A 31 1.34 -10.55 7.10
CA ASN A 31 -0.09 -10.64 7.42
C ASN A 31 -0.94 -11.35 6.35
N CYS A 32 -0.43 -11.56 5.12
CA CYS A 32 -1.23 -12.10 4.02
C CYS A 32 -1.71 -13.52 4.28
N GLN A 33 -0.98 -14.32 5.06
CA GLN A 33 -1.34 -15.72 5.31
C GLN A 33 -2.72 -15.84 6.00
N SER A 34 -3.08 -14.90 6.86
CA SER A 34 -4.41 -14.85 7.50
C SER A 34 -5.55 -14.66 6.49
N PHE A 35 -5.25 -14.11 5.31
CA PHE A 35 -6.18 -13.90 4.20
C PHE A 35 -6.21 -15.07 3.21
N ALA A 36 -5.35 -16.09 3.36
CA ALA A 36 -5.33 -17.25 2.47
C ALA A 36 -6.63 -18.07 2.52
N ALA A 37 -7.24 -18.13 3.70
CA ALA A 37 -8.46 -18.90 3.95
C ALA A 37 -9.75 -18.12 3.63
N LEU A 38 -9.65 -16.84 3.24
CA LEU A 38 -10.81 -15.98 3.04
C LEU A 38 -11.65 -16.37 1.81
N GLY A 39 -11.08 -17.04 0.80
CA GLY A 39 -11.82 -17.53 -0.38
C GLY A 39 -12.83 -16.50 -0.95
N ASP A 40 -14.05 -16.97 -1.24
CA ASP A 40 -15.24 -16.15 -1.52
C ASP A 40 -16.12 -15.92 -0.27
N CYS A 41 -15.58 -16.12 0.94
CA CYS A 41 -16.36 -15.88 2.16
C CYS A 41 -16.60 -14.37 2.34
N GLU A 42 -17.87 -13.97 2.27
CA GLU A 42 -18.32 -12.60 2.57
C GLU A 42 -18.16 -12.24 4.07
N GLU A 43 -17.95 -13.23 4.94
CA GLU A 43 -17.82 -13.01 6.38
C GLU A 43 -16.35 -12.79 6.77
N HIS A 44 -15.99 -11.51 6.86
CA HIS A 44 -14.65 -11.07 7.24
C HIS A 44 -14.51 -11.01 8.77
N LYS A 45 -13.47 -11.65 9.32
CA LYS A 45 -13.15 -11.58 10.74
C LYS A 45 -12.69 -10.17 11.14
N LEU A 46 -12.97 -9.79 12.39
CA LEU A 46 -12.52 -8.52 12.98
C LEU A 46 -10.99 -8.36 12.90
N GLU A 47 -10.25 -9.46 13.02
CA GLU A 47 -8.79 -9.50 12.89
C GLU A 47 -8.32 -8.86 11.58
N PHE A 48 -9.08 -8.98 10.48
CA PHE A 48 -8.72 -8.39 9.18
C PHE A 48 -8.87 -6.88 9.17
N THR A 49 -9.83 -6.34 9.93
CA THR A 49 -9.98 -4.90 10.14
C THR A 49 -8.80 -4.37 10.95
N GLU A 50 -8.32 -5.10 11.95
CA GLU A 50 -7.14 -4.71 12.72
C GLU A 50 -5.87 -4.69 11.85
N VAL A 51 -5.69 -5.69 10.99
CA VAL A 51 -4.57 -5.69 10.02
C VAL A 51 -4.69 -4.51 9.05
N HIS A 52 -5.89 -4.20 8.55
CA HIS A 52 -6.11 -3.06 7.67
C HIS A 52 -5.79 -1.73 8.38
N GLN A 53 -6.24 -1.54 9.62
CA GLN A 53 -5.87 -0.36 10.41
C GLN A 53 -4.35 -0.24 10.61
N GLY A 54 -3.66 -1.36 10.85
CA GLY A 54 -2.19 -1.38 10.91
C GLY A 54 -1.54 -0.96 9.59
N PHE A 55 -2.13 -1.33 8.45
CA PHE A 55 -1.67 -0.90 7.13
C PHE A 55 -1.88 0.61 6.92
N ILE A 56 -3.04 1.15 7.30
CA ILE A 56 -3.32 2.59 7.23
C ILE A 56 -2.32 3.37 8.10
N ALA A 57 -2.13 2.94 9.36
CA ALA A 57 -1.18 3.58 10.26
C ALA A 57 0.25 3.57 9.72
N LEU A 58 0.67 2.50 9.05
CA LEU A 58 1.97 2.42 8.40
C LEU A 58 2.10 3.47 7.28
N LEU A 59 1.07 3.64 6.45
CA LEU A 59 1.06 4.64 5.39
C LEU A 59 1.07 6.06 5.96
N ASP A 60 0.25 6.33 6.96
CA ASP A 60 0.17 7.63 7.65
C ASP A 60 1.52 8.03 8.23
N GLN A 61 2.23 7.10 8.88
CA GLN A 61 3.59 7.36 9.38
C GLN A 61 4.57 7.76 8.26
N ARG A 62 4.42 7.21 7.06
CA ARG A 62 5.28 7.55 5.91
C ARG A 62 4.91 8.91 5.31
N VAL A 63 3.62 9.25 5.30
CA VAL A 63 3.14 10.58 4.91
C VAL A 63 3.61 11.61 5.92
N GLU A 64 3.42 11.39 7.22
CA GLU A 64 3.87 12.30 8.28
C GLU A 64 5.38 12.53 8.24
N ALA A 65 6.17 11.47 8.06
CA ALA A 65 7.62 11.59 7.92
C ALA A 65 8.02 12.46 6.72
N PHE A 66 7.33 12.29 5.58
CA PHE A 66 7.53 13.13 4.40
C PHE A 66 7.15 14.59 4.67
N LEU A 67 5.97 14.86 5.22
CA LEU A 67 5.49 16.21 5.53
C LEU A 67 6.44 16.94 6.47
N ARG A 68 6.89 16.25 7.53
CA ARG A 68 7.88 16.79 8.47
C ARG A 68 9.20 17.13 7.77
N SER A 69 9.67 16.28 6.85
CA SER A 69 10.91 16.54 6.09
C SER A 69 10.79 17.74 5.13
N GLN A 70 9.59 18.01 4.64
CA GLN A 70 9.31 19.12 3.73
C GLN A 70 8.91 20.40 4.47
N GLY A 71 8.69 20.34 5.80
CA GLY A 71 8.17 21.44 6.59
C GLY A 71 6.74 21.84 6.21
N ALA A 72 5.97 20.88 5.68
CA ALA A 72 4.59 21.08 5.24
C ALA A 72 3.59 20.47 6.24
N SER A 73 2.37 20.99 6.25
CA SER A 73 1.27 20.47 7.06
C SER A 73 0.43 19.47 6.26
N GLU A 74 -0.40 18.69 6.95
CA GLU A 74 -1.39 17.81 6.29
C GLU A 74 -2.37 18.61 5.43
N GLU A 75 -2.76 19.81 5.89
CA GLU A 75 -3.63 20.73 5.14
C GLU A 75 -2.99 21.18 3.82
N ASP A 76 -1.68 21.47 3.81
CA ASP A 76 -0.93 21.84 2.61
C ASP A 76 -0.90 20.69 1.60
N PHE A 77 -0.73 19.46 2.10
CA PHE A 77 -0.72 18.26 1.27
C PHE A 77 -2.10 17.95 0.71
N HIS A 78 -3.14 18.07 1.52
CA HIS A 78 -4.51 17.92 1.06
C HIS A 78 -4.85 18.96 -0.01
N ALA A 79 -4.48 20.23 0.17
CA ALA A 79 -4.68 21.27 -0.84
C ALA A 79 -3.95 20.95 -2.15
N ALA A 80 -2.71 20.44 -2.09
CA ALA A 80 -1.96 20.01 -3.26
C ALA A 80 -2.65 18.84 -3.99
N LEU A 81 -3.18 17.85 -3.26
CA LEU A 81 -3.92 16.73 -3.84
C LEU A 81 -5.21 17.19 -4.54
N VAL A 82 -5.96 18.11 -3.93
CA VAL A 82 -7.19 18.68 -4.51
C VAL A 82 -6.86 19.47 -5.78
N ALA A 83 -5.79 20.25 -5.78
CA ALA A 83 -5.33 20.98 -6.97
C ALA A 83 -4.93 20.01 -8.10
N LEU A 84 -4.22 18.93 -7.76
CA LEU A 84 -3.81 17.90 -8.72
C LEU A 84 -5.00 17.15 -9.32
N GLN A 85 -6.01 16.84 -8.50
CA GLN A 85 -7.23 16.16 -8.94
C GLN A 85 -7.99 17.00 -10.00
N GLY A 86 -7.98 18.32 -9.88
CA GLY A 86 -8.55 19.24 -10.87
C GLY A 86 -7.69 19.46 -12.12
N GLY A 87 -6.39 19.17 -12.06
CA GLY A 87 -5.39 19.50 -13.09
C GLY A 87 -5.19 18.46 -14.20
N GLY A 88 -5.54 17.19 -13.97
CA GLY A 88 -5.46 16.15 -15.02
C GLY A 88 -5.44 14.71 -14.49
N ALA A 89 -6.05 13.79 -15.25
CA ALA A 89 -6.22 12.40 -14.83
C ALA A 89 -4.90 11.62 -14.74
N GLU A 90 -3.88 11.95 -15.52
CA GLU A 90 -2.64 11.16 -15.61
C GLU A 90 -1.76 11.28 -14.35
N GLU A 91 -1.59 12.50 -13.83
CA GLU A 91 -0.80 12.76 -12.63
C GLU A 91 -1.55 12.33 -11.36
N TRP A 92 -2.89 12.26 -11.42
CA TRP A 92 -3.74 11.75 -10.35
C TRP A 92 -3.73 10.21 -10.25
N LYS A 93 -3.49 9.46 -11.34
CA LYS A 93 -3.52 7.98 -11.36
C LYS A 93 -2.72 7.31 -10.22
N PRO A 94 -1.48 7.73 -9.91
CA PRO A 94 -0.70 7.13 -8.82
C PRO A 94 -1.36 7.35 -7.45
N PHE A 95 -1.91 8.54 -7.21
CA PHE A 95 -2.62 8.87 -5.97
C PHE A 95 -3.93 8.13 -5.85
N LYS A 96 -4.71 8.08 -6.93
CA LYS A 96 -5.90 7.26 -6.99
C LYS A 96 -5.59 5.80 -6.67
N THR A 97 -4.52 5.25 -7.24
CA THR A 97 -4.09 3.87 -6.96
C THR A 97 -3.70 3.68 -5.49
N LEU A 98 -3.07 4.68 -4.85
CA LEU A 98 -2.75 4.63 -3.42
C LEU A 98 -4.03 4.67 -2.57
N ILE A 99 -4.96 5.56 -2.88
CA ILE A 99 -6.26 5.69 -2.18
C ILE A 99 -7.08 4.41 -2.35
N ASP A 100 -7.17 3.86 -3.56
CA ASP A 100 -7.85 2.58 -3.80
C ASP A 100 -7.21 1.48 -2.96
N LYS A 101 -5.89 1.47 -2.74
CA LYS A 101 -5.25 0.47 -1.86
C LYS A 101 -5.51 0.69 -0.37
N THR A 102 -5.92 1.88 0.04
CA THR A 102 -6.38 2.14 1.41
C THR A 102 -7.82 1.71 1.63
N ASP A 103 -8.60 1.48 0.57
CA ASP A 103 -9.92 0.87 0.70
C ASP A 103 -9.80 -0.58 1.20
N TYR A 104 -10.68 -0.94 2.13
CA TYR A 104 -10.66 -2.24 2.80
C TYR A 104 -10.84 -3.40 1.81
N HIS A 105 -11.78 -3.29 0.87
CA HIS A 105 -12.04 -4.37 -0.08
C HIS A 105 -10.87 -4.59 -1.03
N THR A 106 -10.28 -3.50 -1.51
CA THR A 106 -9.10 -3.56 -2.38
C THR A 106 -7.88 -4.10 -1.63
N PHE A 107 -7.69 -3.68 -0.38
CA PHE A 107 -6.65 -4.20 0.50
C PHE A 107 -6.83 -5.71 0.74
N ALA A 108 -8.02 -6.16 1.12
CA ALA A 108 -8.31 -7.57 1.36
C ALA A 108 -8.04 -8.43 0.12
N LYS A 109 -8.48 -7.99 -1.06
CA LYS A 109 -8.20 -8.66 -2.34
C LYS A 109 -6.69 -8.74 -2.63
N MET A 110 -5.95 -7.66 -2.39
CA MET A 110 -4.50 -7.66 -2.54
C MET A 110 -3.84 -8.70 -1.62
N MET A 111 -4.27 -8.76 -0.36
CA MET A 111 -3.75 -9.73 0.62
C MET A 111 -4.05 -11.18 0.21
N GLN A 112 -5.26 -11.45 -0.30
CA GLN A 112 -5.63 -12.77 -0.83
C GLN A 112 -4.75 -13.20 -2.01
N ILE A 113 -4.53 -12.30 -2.98
CA ILE A 113 -3.67 -12.58 -4.14
C ILE A 113 -2.24 -12.89 -3.70
N GLN A 114 -1.70 -12.14 -2.74
CA GLN A 114 -0.35 -12.36 -2.21
C GLN A 114 -0.24 -13.69 -1.46
N ALA A 115 -1.26 -14.02 -0.66
CA ALA A 115 -1.33 -15.30 0.03
C ALA A 115 -1.38 -16.48 -0.95
N TRP A 116 -2.18 -16.35 -2.01
CA TRP A 116 -2.31 -17.35 -3.06
C TRP A 116 -1.02 -17.54 -3.87
N CYS A 117 -0.35 -16.46 -4.28
CA CYS A 117 0.94 -16.55 -4.97
C CYS A 117 2.02 -17.22 -4.12
N ARG A 118 2.09 -16.92 -2.82
CA ARG A 118 3.06 -17.55 -1.91
C ARG A 118 2.84 -19.05 -1.75
N LYS A 119 1.57 -19.48 -1.63
CA LYS A 119 1.25 -20.90 -1.51
C LYS A 119 1.73 -21.69 -2.75
N ASN A 120 1.45 -21.17 -3.95
CA ASN A 120 1.89 -21.81 -5.19
C ASN A 120 3.43 -21.84 -5.34
N ASP A 121 4.13 -20.79 -4.92
CA ASP A 121 5.61 -20.75 -4.97
C ASP A 121 6.23 -21.78 -4.00
N GLN A 122 5.65 -21.93 -2.81
CA GLN A 122 6.08 -22.91 -1.81
C GLN A 122 5.82 -24.36 -2.25
N GLU A 123 4.66 -24.65 -2.86
CA GLU A 123 4.35 -25.98 -3.41
C GLU A 123 5.31 -26.38 -4.56
N ILE A 124 5.74 -25.41 -5.38
CA ILE A 124 6.76 -25.64 -6.42
C ILE A 124 8.14 -25.91 -5.79
N ALA A 125 8.54 -25.15 -4.77
CA ALA A 125 9.83 -25.32 -4.11
C ALA A 125 9.94 -26.67 -3.36
N GLU A 126 8.88 -27.10 -2.67
CA GLU A 126 8.84 -28.37 -1.94
C GLU A 126 8.69 -29.58 -2.87
N GLY A 127 7.96 -29.44 -3.99
CA GLY A 127 7.82 -30.49 -5.01
C GLY A 127 9.11 -30.82 -5.77
N VAL A 128 10.06 -29.88 -5.85
CA VAL A 128 11.39 -30.11 -6.45
C VAL A 128 12.33 -30.88 -5.51
N SER A 129 12.14 -30.77 -4.19
CA SER A 129 13.03 -31.40 -3.20
C SER A 129 12.68 -32.85 -2.85
N ALA A 130 11.49 -33.33 -3.22
CA ALA A 130 11.04 -34.71 -2.96
C ALA A 130 11.33 -35.69 -4.13
N GLY A 131 12.02 -35.22 -5.18
CA GLY A 131 12.29 -35.97 -6.40
C GLY A 131 13.74 -36.42 -6.62
N GLN A 132 14.56 -36.53 -5.56
CA GLN A 132 15.94 -37.04 -5.64
C GLN A 132 16.19 -38.21 -4.68
#